data_AF-A0AAW7HSU1-F1
#
_entry.id   AF-A0AAW7HSU1-F1
#
_cell.length_a   1.000
_cell.length_b   1.000
_cell.length_c   1.000
_cell.angle_alpha   90.00
_cell.angle_beta   90.00
_cell.angle_gamma   90.00
#
_symmetry.space_group_name_H-M   'P 1'
#
loop_
_entity.id
_entity.type
_entity.pdbx_description
1 polymer ?
#
loop_
_entity_poly.entity_id
_entity_poly.type
_entity_poly.pdbx_seq_one_letter_code
_entity_poly.pdbx_strand_id
1 'polypeptide(L)' 'MPNNCRGFICPTAQLMVEALHRQGFFMFRDLPLGTTIRIRRGMFVVRFP' A
#
# COMPACT_ATOMS: atom_id res chain seq x y z
N MET A 1 -16.54 -5.06 16.39
CA MET A 1 -15.24 -4.37 16.50
C MET A 1 -15.45 -2.95 16.01
N PRO A 2 -15.11 -1.89 16.77
CA PRO A 2 -15.22 -0.54 16.22
C PRO A 2 -14.21 -0.44 15.09
N ASN A 3 -14.70 -0.27 13.86
CA ASN A 3 -13.88 -0.03 12.68
C ASN A 3 -13.17 1.31 12.86
N ASN A 4 -12.01 1.26 13.50
CA ASN A 4 -11.15 2.40 13.73
C ASN A 4 -10.42 2.69 12.39
N CYS A 5 -11.17 3.14 11.39
CA CYS A 5 -10.62 3.60 10.12
C CYS A 5 -9.72 4.80 10.42
N ARG A 6 -8.41 4.55 10.50
CA ARG A 6 -7.40 5.61 10.58
C ARG A 6 -7.31 6.27 9.22
N GLY A 7 -8.18 7.26 8.99
CA GLY A 7 -8.09 8.13 7.82
C GLY A 7 -6.96 9.14 7.99
N PHE A 8 -6.26 9.44 6.91
CA PHE A 8 -5.23 10.48 6.87
C PHE A 8 -5.71 11.60 5.95
N ILE A 9 -5.89 12.81 6.47
CA ILE A 9 -6.13 14.00 5.65
C ILE A 9 -4.78 14.61 5.34
N CYS A 10 -4.44 14.69 4.05
CA CYS A 10 -3.19 15.26 3.57
C CYS A 10 -3.49 16.16 2.36
N PRO A 11 -2.79 17.31 2.22
CA PRO A 11 -3.09 18.27 1.17
C PRO A 11 -2.52 17.86 -0.20
N THR A 12 -1.58 16.92 -0.23
CA THR A 12 -0.98 16.39 -1.47
C THR A 12 -0.74 14.89 -1.37
N ALA A 13 -0.73 14.22 -2.53
CA ALA A 13 -0.41 12.80 -2.61
C ALA A 13 1.02 12.48 -2.14
N GLN A 14 1.97 13.41 -2.27
CA GLN A 14 3.34 13.23 -1.78
C GLN A 14 3.38 13.09 -0.26
N LEU A 15 2.62 13.93 0.47
CA LEU A 15 2.52 13.86 1.92
C LEU A 15 1.80 12.59 2.38
N MET A 16 0.84 12.10 1.59
CA MET A 16 0.21 10.80 1.82
C MET A 16 1.23 9.66 1.75
N VAL A 17 2.01 9.62 0.66
CA VAL A 17 3.04 8.59 0.43
C VAL A 17 4.06 8.60 1.57
N GLU A 18 4.52 9.78 1.97
CA GLU A 18 5.47 9.92 3.08
C GLU A 18 4.89 9.42 4.41
N ALA A 19 3.64 9.78 4.72
CA ALA A 19 2.96 9.31 5.94
C ALA A 19 2.78 7.79 5.95
N LEU A 20 2.44 7.19 4.81
CA LEU A 20 2.33 5.74 4.64
C LEU A 20 3.68 5.04 4.78
N HIS A 21 4.73 5.59 4.16
CA HIS A 21 6.10 5.06 4.27
C HIS A 21 6.59 5.03 5.72
N ARG A 22 6.34 6.08 6.50
CA ARG A 22 6.71 6.11 7.94
C ARG A 22 6.00 5.04 8.77
N GLN A 23 4.87 4.53 8.29
CA GLN A 23 4.11 3.45 8.92
C GLN A 23 4.47 2.06 8.39
N GLY A 24 5.44 1.98 7.47
CA GLY A 24 5.87 0.73 6.83
C GLY A 24 4.98 0.29 5.65
N PHE A 25 4.09 1.16 5.17
CA PHE A 25 3.32 0.91 3.95
C PHE A 25 4.03 1.50 2.74
N PHE A 26 3.93 0.82 1.60
CA PHE A 26 4.42 1.30 0.32
C PHE A 26 3.25 1.63 -0.59
N MET A 27 3.33 2.76 -1.29
CA MET A 27 2.32 3.17 -2.27
C MET A 27 2.95 3.20 -3.66
N PHE A 28 2.39 2.40 -4.57
CA PHE A 28 2.83 2.32 -5.95
C PHE A 28 1.77 2.98 -6.83
N ARG A 29 2.17 3.93 -7.68
CA ARG A 29 1.26 4.51 -8.69
C ARG A 29 0.97 3.50 -9.79
N ASP A 30 2.04 2.89 -10.28
CA ASP A 30 2.02 1.86 -11.31
C ASP A 30 2.89 0.70 -10.81
N LEU A 31 2.39 -0.53 -10.93
CA LEU A 31 3.22 -1.70 -10.63
C LEU A 31 4.23 -1.91 -11.77
N PRO A 32 5.50 -2.21 -11.46
CA PRO A 32 6.48 -2.56 -12.49
C PRO A 32 5.95 -3.65 -13.43
N LEU A 33 6.16 -3.50 -14.74
CA LEU A 33 5.86 -4.54 -15.72
C LEU A 33 6.54 -5.85 -15.31
N GLY A 34 5.75 -6.93 -15.19
CA GLY A 34 6.22 -8.23 -14.68
C GLY A 34 5.94 -8.47 -13.20
N THR A 35 5.41 -7.49 -12.46
CA THR A 35 4.95 -7.71 -11.08
C THR A 35 3.80 -8.72 -11.09
N THR A 36 3.93 -9.80 -10.32
CA THR A 36 2.87 -10.79 -10.16
C THR A 36 2.30 -10.72 -8.75
N ILE A 37 0.96 -10.60 -8.66
CA ILE A 37 0.23 -10.63 -7.40
C ILE A 37 -0.59 -11.91 -7.38
N ARG A 38 -0.37 -12.75 -6.37
CA ARG A 38 -1.12 -14.01 -6.18
C ARG A 38 -1.68 -14.07 -4.78
N ILE A 39 -2.88 -14.60 -4.62
CA ILE A 39 -3.45 -14.87 -3.30
C ILE A 39 -3.15 -16.33 -2.95
N ARG A 40 -2.48 -16.58 -1.81
CA ARG A 40 -2.19 -17.92 -1.30
C ARG A 40 -2.60 -18.02 0.16
N ARG A 41 -3.53 -18.93 0.48
CA ARG A 41 -4.02 -19.15 1.85
C ARG A 41 -4.47 -17.84 2.54
N GLY A 42 -5.14 -16.95 1.81
CA GLY A 42 -5.58 -15.65 2.31
C GLY A 42 -4.50 -14.56 2.37
N MET A 43 -3.28 -14.85 1.92
CA MET A 43 -2.16 -13.90 1.90
C MET A 43 -1.89 -13.40 0.48
N PHE A 44 -1.71 -12.09 0.32
CA PHE A 44 -1.19 -11.52 -0.91
C PHE A 44 0.31 -11.77 -1.01
N VAL A 45 0.71 -12.54 -2.01
CA VAL A 45 2.10 -12.80 -2.37
C VAL A 45 2.41 -11.94 -3.59
N VAL A 46 3.21 -10.91 -3.41
CA VAL A 46 3.68 -10.02 -4.47
C VAL A 46 5.10 -10.43 -4.84
N ARG A 47 5.37 -10.61 -6.14
CA ARG A 47 6.73 -10.75 -6.68
C ARG A 47 6.98 -9.59 -7.62
N PHE A 48 7.97 -8.79 -7.27
CA PHE A 48 8.56 -7.81 -8.17
C PHE A 48 9.38 -8.52 -9.27
N PRO A 49 9.67 -7.85 -10.40
CA PRO A 49 10.60 -8.35 -11.42
C PRO A 49 11.97 -8.71 -10.84
#